data_AF-A0A235C9J1-F1
#
_entry.id   AF-A0A235C9J1-F1
#
_cell.length_a   1.000
_cell.length_b   1.000
_cell.length_c   1.000
_cell.angle_alpha   90.00
_cell.angle_beta   90.00
_cell.angle_gamma   90.00
#
_symmetry.space_group_name_H-M   'P 1'
#
loop_
_entity.id
_entity.type
_entity.pdbx_description
1 polymer ?
#
loop_
_entity_poly.entity_id
_entity_poly.type
_entity_poly.pdbx_seq_one_letter_code
_entity_poly.pdbx_strand_id
1 'polypeptide(L)'
;MTTKTLLVAQAVQHYRKGDYQQALKSYQQAAAKYGQHLFKANLQLCEQKLNGKTLQPAASSTAQTNSSNSQALAQQLEQTQQLLEHYYTRTQELEYQLQDR
;
A
#
# COMPACT_ATOMS: atom_id res chain seq x y z
N MET A 1 14.97 0.64 -28.62
CA MET A 1 13.74 -0.18 -28.64
C MET A 1 12.73 0.39 -27.65
N THR A 2 11.80 1.24 -28.09
CA THR A 2 11.01 2.13 -27.21
C THR A 2 9.49 2.08 -27.47
N THR A 3 8.99 1.10 -28.22
CA THR A 3 7.56 0.99 -28.53
C THR A 3 6.71 0.46 -27.37
N LYS A 4 7.35 -0.20 -26.38
CA LYS A 4 6.66 -0.79 -25.22
C LYS A 4 6.09 0.27 -24.29
N THR A 5 6.89 1.29 -23.97
CA THR A 5 6.53 2.38 -23.07
C THR A 5 5.53 3.34 -23.70
N LEU A 6 5.59 3.53 -25.03
CA LEU A 6 4.76 4.49 -25.76
C LEU A 6 3.26 4.20 -25.62
N LEU A 7 2.85 2.93 -25.75
CA LEU A 7 1.43 2.57 -25.72
C LEU A 7 0.80 2.79 -24.33
N VAL A 8 1.52 2.41 -23.27
CA VAL A 8 1.06 2.60 -21.89
C VAL A 8 1.11 4.09 -21.51
N ALA A 9 2.16 4.81 -21.92
CA ALA A 9 2.26 6.24 -21.68
C ALA A 9 1.14 7.03 -22.37
N GLN A 10 0.77 6.67 -23.60
CA GLN A 10 -0.38 7.25 -24.31
C GLN A 10 -1.70 6.96 -23.60
N ALA A 11 -1.91 5.71 -23.16
CA ALA A 11 -3.11 5.35 -22.38
C ALA A 11 -3.23 6.20 -21.09
N VAL A 12 -2.12 6.36 -20.37
CA VAL A 12 -2.06 7.18 -19.16
C VAL A 12 -2.32 8.65 -19.48
N GLN A 13 -1.79 9.18 -20.58
CA GLN A 13 -2.08 10.56 -20.98
C GLN A 13 -3.55 10.78 -21.30
N HIS A 14 -4.19 9.88 -22.05
CA HIS A 14 -5.63 9.95 -22.31
C HIS A 14 -6.44 9.88 -21.02
N TYR A 15 -6.08 8.98 -20.10
CA TYR A 15 -6.75 8.87 -18.80
C TYR A 15 -6.66 10.17 -18.00
N ARG A 16 -5.47 10.79 -17.93
CA ARG A 16 -5.25 12.06 -17.21
C ARG A 16 -6.00 13.24 -17.82
N LYS A 17 -6.22 13.23 -19.13
CA LYS A 17 -7.01 14.25 -19.84
C LYS A 17 -8.52 14.05 -19.70
N GLY A 18 -8.96 12.95 -19.09
CA GLY A 18 -10.37 12.59 -18.99
C GLY A 18 -10.93 11.92 -20.25
N ASP A 19 -10.10 11.62 -21.24
CA ASP A 19 -10.48 10.92 -22.48
C ASP A 19 -10.60 9.40 -22.23
N TYR A 20 -11.50 9.00 -21.34
CA TYR A 20 -11.59 7.62 -20.86
C TYR A 20 -11.88 6.61 -21.97
N GLN A 21 -12.58 7.03 -23.04
CA GLN A 21 -12.87 6.17 -24.20
C GLN A 21 -11.61 5.84 -25.01
N GLN A 22 -10.71 6.80 -25.18
CA GLN A 22 -9.42 6.58 -25.86
C GLN A 22 -8.46 5.81 -24.94
N ALA A 23 -8.44 6.16 -23.65
CA ALA A 23 -7.65 5.45 -22.65
C ALA A 23 -8.00 3.95 -22.61
N LEU A 24 -9.31 3.61 -22.63
CA LEU A 24 -9.79 2.25 -22.66
C LEU A 24 -9.27 1.47 -23.88
N LYS A 25 -9.35 2.05 -25.09
CA LYS A 25 -8.83 1.43 -26.32
C LYS A 25 -7.33 1.17 -26.22
N SER A 26 -6.55 2.15 -25.75
CA SER A 26 -5.10 2.00 -25.59
C SER A 26 -4.75 0.94 -24.54
N TYR A 27 -5.50 0.87 -23.43
CA TYR A 27 -5.32 -0.18 -22.42
C TYR A 27 -5.71 -1.56 -22.93
N GLN A 28 -6.75 -1.69 -23.76
CA GLN A 28 -7.11 -2.98 -24.38
C GLN A 28 -6.02 -3.47 -25.34
N GLN A 29 -5.45 -2.56 -26.14
CA GLN A 29 -4.31 -2.89 -27.01
C GLN A 29 -3.07 -3.29 -26.19
N ALA A 30 -2.81 -2.60 -25.08
CA ALA A 30 -1.73 -2.96 -24.17
C ALA A 30 -1.97 -4.32 -23.50
N ALA A 31 -3.21 -4.59 -23.08
CA ALA A 31 -3.63 -5.84 -22.48
C ALA A 31 -3.48 -7.02 -23.45
N ALA A 32 -3.86 -6.85 -24.71
CA ALA A 32 -3.69 -7.87 -25.74
C ALA A 32 -2.21 -8.19 -26.01
N LYS A 33 -1.32 -7.19 -25.90
CA LYS A 33 0.10 -7.33 -26.21
C LYS A 33 0.95 -7.81 -25.03
N TYR A 34 0.61 -7.42 -23.81
CA TYR A 34 1.44 -7.62 -22.63
C TYR A 34 0.78 -8.50 -21.56
N GLY A 35 -0.51 -8.79 -21.69
CA GLY A 35 -1.27 -9.64 -20.77
C GLY A 35 -2.43 -8.90 -20.13
N GLN A 36 -3.60 -9.52 -20.18
CA GLN A 36 -4.86 -8.96 -19.65
C GLN A 36 -4.81 -8.65 -18.15
N HIS A 37 -4.15 -9.49 -17.36
CA HIS A 37 -4.07 -9.33 -15.91
C HIS A 37 -3.39 -8.03 -15.47
N LEU A 38 -2.41 -7.54 -16.25
CA LEU A 38 -1.68 -6.29 -15.94
C LEU A 38 -2.54 -5.04 -16.11
N PHE A 39 -3.60 -5.10 -16.93
CA PHE A 39 -4.41 -3.94 -17.30
C PHE A 39 -5.85 -4.03 -16.85
N LYS A 40 -6.27 -5.13 -16.20
CA LYS A 40 -7.63 -5.33 -15.70
C LYS A 40 -8.16 -4.15 -14.87
N ALA A 41 -7.38 -3.68 -13.90
CA ALA A 41 -7.76 -2.54 -13.06
C ALA A 41 -7.93 -1.24 -13.87
N ASN A 42 -7.01 -0.97 -14.80
CA ASN A 42 -7.06 0.22 -15.64
C ASN A 42 -8.29 0.24 -16.56
N LEU A 43 -8.65 -0.92 -17.12
CA LEU A 43 -9.86 -1.09 -17.93
C LEU A 43 -11.12 -0.82 -17.11
N GLN A 44 -11.24 -1.44 -15.94
CA GLN A 44 -12.39 -1.24 -15.04
C GLN A 44 -12.54 0.23 -14.62
N LEU A 45 -11.43 0.93 -14.34
CA LEU A 45 -11.46 2.36 -14.00
C LEU A 45 -11.98 3.22 -15.16
N CYS A 46 -11.59 2.91 -16.40
CA CYS A 46 -12.09 3.62 -17.58
C CYS A 46 -13.58 3.36 -17.79
N GLU A 47 -14.02 2.11 -17.70
CA GLU A 47 -15.45 1.73 -17.84
C GLU A 47 -16.32 2.41 -16.78
N GLN A 48 -15.84 2.49 -15.53
CA GLN A 48 -16.57 3.17 -14.45
C GLN A 48 -16.74 4.66 -14.71
N LYS A 49 -15.66 5.33 -15.16
CA LYS A 49 -15.69 6.76 -15.50
C LYS A 49 -16.61 7.06 -16.68
N LEU A 50 -16.65 6.18 -17.69
CA LEU A 50 -17.55 6.31 -18.84
C LEU A 50 -19.02 6.08 -18.46
N ASN A 51 -19.29 5.11 -17.59
CA ASN A 51 -20.66 4.77 -17.18
C ASN A 51 -21.24 5.73 -16.12
N GLY A 52 -20.53 6.81 -15.77
CA GLY A 52 -20.97 7.76 -14.74
C GLY A 52 -21.13 7.13 -13.35
N LYS A 53 -20.71 5.87 -13.17
CA LYS A 53 -20.60 5.23 -11.86
C LYS A 53 -19.34 5.78 -11.21
N THR A 54 -19.47 6.97 -10.65
CA THR A 54 -18.68 7.35 -9.49
C THR A 54 -18.85 6.18 -8.52
N LEU A 55 -17.78 5.43 -8.27
CA LEU A 55 -17.68 4.72 -7.01
C LEU A 55 -18.07 5.78 -5.96
N GLN A 56 -19.25 5.63 -5.35
CA GLN A 56 -19.31 5.98 -3.94
C GLN A 56 -18.06 5.34 -3.37
N PRO A 57 -17.15 6.11 -2.76
CA PRO A 57 -15.96 5.52 -2.17
C PRO A 57 -16.52 4.37 -1.36
N ALA A 58 -16.18 3.14 -1.75
CA ALA A 58 -16.65 1.96 -1.04
C ALA A 58 -16.29 2.28 0.38
N ALA A 59 -17.31 2.57 1.21
CA ALA A 59 -17.14 3.17 2.52
C ALA A 59 -16.07 2.32 3.16
N SER A 60 -14.87 2.88 3.23
CA SER A 60 -13.72 2.06 3.47
C SER A 60 -13.91 1.69 4.92
N SER A 61 -14.30 0.43 5.17
CA SER A 61 -14.36 -0.17 6.50
C SER A 61 -12.95 -0.26 7.12
N THR A 62 -12.04 0.65 6.76
CA THR A 62 -10.71 0.85 7.30
C THR A 62 -10.73 1.77 8.52
N ALA A 63 -11.90 2.31 8.93
CA ALA A 63 -12.01 3.07 10.17
C ALA A 63 -11.97 2.20 11.44
N GLN A 64 -12.17 0.88 11.34
CA GLN A 64 -12.21 -0.02 12.50
C GLN A 64 -10.91 -0.77 12.80
N THR A 65 -9.91 -0.77 11.90
CA THR A 65 -8.64 -1.51 12.10
C THR A 65 -7.54 -0.70 12.76
N ASN A 66 -7.63 0.64 12.79
CA ASN A 66 -6.55 1.49 13.30
C ASN A 66 -6.52 1.61 14.83
N SER A 67 -7.67 1.52 15.50
CA SER A 67 -7.73 1.63 16.97
C SER A 67 -7.13 0.40 17.67
N SER A 68 -7.42 -0.80 17.16
CA SER A 68 -6.89 -2.06 17.68
C SER A 68 -5.37 -2.17 17.48
N ASN A 69 -4.88 -1.73 16.31
CA ASN A 69 -3.44 -1.69 16.01
C ASN A 69 -2.70 -0.69 16.91
N SER A 70 -3.32 0.43 17.28
CA SER A 70 -2.69 1.43 18.16
C SER A 70 -2.54 0.90 19.59
N GLN A 71 -3.53 0.17 20.11
CA GLN A 71 -3.43 -0.45 21.44
C GLN A 71 -2.43 -1.60 21.47
N ALA A 72 -2.42 -2.45 20.44
CA ALA A 72 -1.44 -3.53 20.34
C ALA A 72 0.00 -3.00 20.24
N LEU A 73 0.21 -1.91 19.49
CA LEU A 73 1.51 -1.23 19.41
C LEU A 73 1.95 -0.66 20.75
N ALA A 74 1.05 0.02 21.48
CA ALA A 74 1.35 0.56 22.79
C ALA A 74 1.76 -0.53 23.79
N GLN A 75 1.04 -1.66 23.80
CA GLN A 75 1.40 -2.82 24.63
C GLN A 75 2.76 -3.41 24.25
N GLN A 76 3.06 -3.54 22.96
CA GLN A 76 4.35 -4.06 22.51
C GLN A 76 5.51 -3.15 22.94
N LEU A 77 5.32 -1.83 22.86
CA LEU A 77 6.33 -0.86 23.28
C LEU A 77 6.57 -0.93 24.79
N GLU A 78 5.50 -1.03 25.59
CA GLU A 78 5.60 -1.16 27.05
C GLU A 78 6.33 -2.45 27.46
N GLN A 79 5.98 -3.59 26.84
CA GLN A 79 6.66 -4.86 27.09
C GLN A 79 8.14 -4.81 26.70
N THR A 80 8.46 -4.15 25.59
CA THR A 80 9.86 -3.99 25.15
C THR A 80 10.65 -3.13 26.13
N GLN A 81 10.05 -2.04 26.62
CA GLN A 81 10.67 -1.16 27.61
C GLN A 81 10.94 -1.91 28.92
N GLN A 82 9.95 -2.62 29.46
CA GLN A 82 10.13 -3.42 30.69
C GLN A 82 11.23 -4.47 30.56
N LEU A 83 11.32 -5.13 29.40
CA LEU A 83 12.35 -6.13 29.15
C LEU A 83 13.75 -5.51 29.13
N LEU A 84 13.91 -4.34 28.50
CA LEU A 84 15.15 -3.58 28.50
C LEU A 84 15.56 -3.17 29.91
N GLU A 85 14.62 -2.65 30.70
CA GLU A 85 14.86 -2.23 32.09
C GLU A 85 15.26 -3.42 32.98
N HIS A 86 14.62 -4.57 32.80
CA HIS A 86 14.97 -5.80 33.51
C HIS A 86 16.40 -6.25 33.18
N TYR A 87 16.77 -6.30 31.89
CA TYR A 87 18.13 -6.70 31.52
C TYR A 87 19.18 -5.68 31.96
N TYR A 88 18.89 -4.39 31.85
CA TYR A 88 19.75 -3.33 32.35
C TYR A 88 20.04 -3.48 33.85
N THR A 89 18.99 -3.64 34.65
CA THR A 89 19.11 -3.82 36.11
C THR A 89 19.94 -5.06 36.43
N ARG A 90 19.64 -6.19 35.77
CA ARG A 90 20.37 -7.44 36.00
C ARG A 90 21.85 -7.34 35.64
N THR A 91 22.18 -6.62 34.57
CA THR A 91 23.58 -6.36 34.20
C THR A 91 24.27 -5.52 35.28
N GLN A 92 23.64 -4.45 35.75
CA GLN A 92 24.19 -3.61 36.82
C GLN A 92 24.42 -4.42 38.11
N GLU A 93 23.46 -5.25 38.52
CA GLU A 93 23.61 -6.12 39.70
C GLU A 93 24.80 -7.08 39.56
N LEU A 94 24.98 -7.68 38.38
CA LEU A 94 26.11 -8.55 38.08
C LEU A 94 27.44 -7.79 38.09
N GLU A 95 27.47 -6.57 37.56
CA GLU A 95 28.65 -5.69 37.61
C GLU A 95 29.05 -5.37 39.05
N TYR A 96 28.09 -5.01 39.91
CA TYR A 96 28.35 -4.79 41.34
C TYR A 96 28.87 -6.06 42.03
N GLN A 97 28.30 -7.22 41.76
CA GLN A 97 28.75 -8.49 42.35
C GLN A 97 30.16 -8.91 41.90
N LEU A 98 30.57 -8.54 40.69
CA LEU A 98 31.92 -8.79 40.19
C LEU A 98 32.95 -7.80 40.77
N GLN A 99 32.52 -6.60 41.14
CA GLN A 99 33.40 -5.57 41.69
C GLN A 99 33.62 -5.70 43.21
N ASP A 100 32.72 -6.39 43.93
CA ASP A 100 32.83 -6.69 45.36
C ASP A 100 33.63 -7.99 45.66
N ARG A 101 34.11 -8.69 44.62
CA ARG A 101 34.96 -9.89 44.69
C ARG A 101 36.44 -9.58 44.46
#